data_AF-A0A6J1QHP8-F1
#
_entry.id   AF-A0A6J1QHP8-F1
#
_cell.length_a   1.000
_cell.length_b   1.000
_cell.length_c   1.000
_cell.angle_alpha   90.00
_cell.angle_beta   90.00
_cell.angle_gamma   90.00
#
_symmetry.space_group_name_H-M   'P 1'
#
loop_
_entity.id
_entity.type
_entity.pdbx_description
1 polymer ?
#
loop_
_entity_poly.entity_id
_entity_poly.type
_entity_poly.pdbx_seq_one_letter_code
_entity_poly.pdbx_strand_id
1 'polypeptide(L)'
;MKSYICAILLLICGGMGYSATQVRGGCLFGKQVVSVGKHTAAPCMELICDTYGQVTMAPCPSMACNPGQEATGMMPERPGKPFPDCCAQPICKGRHYPEVADLPYFLPQMESE
;
A
#
# COMPACT_ATOMS: atom_id res chain seq x y z
N MET A 1 -15.81 26.53 54.29
CA MET A 1 -16.23 25.39 53.43
C MET A 1 -16.45 25.83 51.97
N LYS A 2 -15.43 26.38 51.29
CA LYS A 2 -15.57 26.89 49.89
C LYS A 2 -14.40 26.52 48.97
N SER A 3 -13.38 25.82 49.50
CA SER A 3 -12.14 25.51 48.76
C SER A 3 -12.16 24.12 48.11
N TYR A 4 -13.04 23.22 48.54
CA TYR A 4 -13.12 21.84 48.04
C TYR A 4 -13.76 21.71 46.65
N ILE A 5 -14.52 22.72 46.21
CA ILE A 5 -15.24 22.69 44.92
C ILE A 5 -14.27 22.79 43.73
N CYS A 6 -13.16 23.53 43.87
CA CYS A 6 -12.15 23.62 42.82
C CYS A 6 -11.31 22.34 42.67
N ALA A 7 -11.06 21.61 43.76
CA ALA A 7 -10.26 20.39 43.71
C ALA A 7 -10.98 19.24 42.98
N ILE A 8 -12.32 19.18 43.08
CA ILE A 8 -13.12 18.14 42.44
C ILE A 8 -13.22 18.37 40.91
N LEU A 9 -13.30 19.63 40.46
CA LEU A 9 -13.37 19.95 39.03
C LEU A 9 -12.08 19.63 38.27
N LEU A 10 -10.91 19.76 38.91
CA LEU A 10 -9.62 19.43 38.29
C LEU A 10 -9.44 17.91 38.10
N LEU A 11 -10.02 17.09 38.96
CA LEU A 11 -9.95 15.62 38.85
C LEU A 11 -10.81 15.07 37.69
N ILE A 12 -11.88 15.76 37.32
CA ILE A 12 -12.78 15.31 36.23
C ILE A 12 -12.22 15.70 34.85
N CYS A 13 -11.50 16.83 34.75
CA CYS A 13 -10.86 17.26 33.49
C CYS A 13 -9.50 16.60 33.21
N GLY A 14 -8.80 16.08 34.22
CA GLY A 14 -7.47 15.45 34.04
C GLY A 14 -7.51 13.95 33.73
N GLY A 15 -8.67 13.30 33.90
CA GLY A 15 -8.82 11.85 33.81
C GLY A 15 -9.06 11.29 32.40
N MET A 16 -9.34 12.13 31.40
CA MET A 16 -9.38 11.70 30.01
C MET A 16 -7.97 11.69 29.44
N GLY A 17 -7.17 10.74 29.93
CA GLY A 17 -6.04 10.25 29.16
C GLY A 17 -6.61 9.76 27.85
N TYR A 18 -6.33 10.49 26.76
CA TYR A 18 -6.58 10.06 25.40
C TYR A 18 -5.87 8.73 25.23
N SER A 19 -6.59 7.64 25.52
CA SER A 19 -6.20 6.33 25.05
C SER A 19 -6.39 6.43 23.55
N ALA A 20 -5.33 6.85 22.86
CA ALA A 20 -5.16 6.54 21.45
C ALA A 20 -5.51 5.06 21.35
N THR A 21 -6.66 4.78 20.75
CA THR A 21 -7.23 3.45 20.61
C THR A 21 -6.22 2.64 19.80
N GLN A 22 -5.26 2.05 20.50
CA GLN A 22 -4.34 1.11 19.93
C GLN A 22 -5.19 -0.13 19.70
N VAL A 23 -5.66 -0.27 18.45
CA VAL A 23 -6.39 -1.44 17.98
C VAL A 23 -5.49 -2.64 18.25
N ARG A 24 -5.78 -3.36 19.34
CA ARG A 24 -5.01 -4.53 19.79
C ARG A 24 -4.90 -5.52 18.62
N GLY A 25 -3.75 -5.54 17.96
CA GLY A 25 -3.42 -6.51 16.91
C GLY A 25 -3.74 -6.11 15.46
N GLY A 26 -4.05 -4.85 15.16
CA GLY A 26 -4.24 -4.43 13.78
C GLY A 26 -4.14 -2.93 13.54
N CYS A 27 -4.14 -2.54 12.26
CA CYS A 27 -4.10 -1.16 11.83
C CYS A 27 -5.40 -0.80 11.10
N LEU A 28 -5.89 0.42 11.31
CA LEU A 28 -7.05 0.93 10.57
C LEU A 28 -6.58 1.44 9.20
N PHE A 29 -7.05 0.81 8.13
CA PHE A 29 -6.81 1.23 6.75
C PHE A 29 -8.14 1.47 6.03
N GLY A 30 -8.47 2.74 5.80
CA GLY A 30 -9.79 3.14 5.29
C GLY A 30 -10.90 2.73 6.28
N LYS A 31 -11.76 1.81 5.85
CA LYS A 31 -12.86 1.24 6.67
C LYS A 31 -12.56 -0.16 7.19
N GLN A 32 -11.37 -0.69 6.93
CA GLN A 32 -10.98 -2.06 7.29
C GLN A 32 -9.91 -2.05 8.37
N VAL A 33 -9.91 -3.07 9.22
CA VAL A 33 -8.83 -3.35 10.15
C VAL A 33 -7.97 -4.45 9.56
N VAL A 34 -6.73 -4.13 9.24
CA VAL A 34 -5.74 -5.10 8.72
C VAL A 34 -4.92 -5.65 9.87
N SER A 35 -4.57 -6.93 9.83
CA SER A 35 -3.71 -7.53 10.83
C SER A 35 -2.28 -6.99 10.75
N VAL A 36 -1.52 -7.10 11.83
CA VAL A 36 -0.07 -6.82 11.81
C VAL A 36 0.61 -7.69 10.76
N GLY A 37 1.48 -7.08 9.95
CA GLY A 37 2.21 -7.74 8.87
C GLY A 37 2.15 -7.01 7.54
N LYS A 38 2.50 -7.73 6.48
CA LYS A 38 2.53 -7.24 5.10
C LYS A 38 1.29 -7.68 4.34
N HIS A 39 0.69 -6.75 3.62
CA HIS A 39 -0.53 -6.95 2.83
C HIS A 39 -0.37 -6.33 1.46
N THR A 40 -1.14 -6.82 0.49
CA THR A 40 -1.26 -6.19 -0.83
C THR A 40 -2.55 -5.38 -0.86
N ALA A 41 -2.46 -4.10 -1.19
CA ALA A 41 -3.62 -3.23 -1.37
C ALA A 41 -3.78 -2.86 -2.86
N ALA A 42 -4.97 -2.35 -3.20
CA ALA A 42 -5.31 -1.87 -4.54
C ALA A 42 -5.31 -0.32 -4.55
N PRO A 43 -4.73 0.35 -5.57
CA PRO A 43 -3.91 -0.20 -6.66
C PRO A 43 -2.62 -0.87 -6.14
N CYS A 44 -1.97 -1.75 -6.93
CA CYS A 44 -0.92 -2.66 -6.45
C CYS A 44 0.15 -1.94 -5.61
N MET A 45 0.13 -2.19 -4.29
CA MET A 45 1.04 -1.55 -3.34
C MET A 45 1.26 -2.45 -2.12
N GLU A 46 2.41 -2.30 -1.47
CA GLU A 46 2.69 -2.96 -0.19
C GLU A 46 2.12 -2.12 0.94
N LEU A 47 1.23 -2.72 1.72
CA LEU A 47 0.74 -2.16 2.97
C LEU A 47 1.40 -2.90 4.13
N ILE A 48 2.07 -2.17 5.01
CA ILE A 48 2.73 -2.72 6.18
C ILE A 48 2.03 -2.16 7.42
N CYS A 49 1.44 -3.06 8.20
CA CYS A 49 0.89 -2.75 9.52
C CYS A 49 1.89 -3.18 10.58
N ASP A 50 2.41 -2.23 11.36
CA ASP A 50 3.35 -2.54 12.44
C ASP A 50 2.64 -2.95 13.75
N THR A 51 3.40 -3.40 14.74
CA THR A 51 2.86 -3.79 16.06
C THR A 51 2.35 -2.61 16.89
N TYR A 52 2.69 -1.38 16.51
CA TYR A 52 2.26 -0.14 17.16
C TYR A 52 0.94 0.38 16.58
N GLY A 53 0.42 -0.24 15.51
CA GLY A 53 -0.79 0.17 14.82
C GLY A 53 -0.54 1.21 13.72
N GLN A 54 0.72 1.44 13.32
CA GLN A 54 1.08 2.35 12.24
C GLN A 54 1.01 1.64 10.88
N VAL A 55 0.46 2.35 9.90
CA VAL A 55 0.39 1.90 8.51
C VAL A 55 1.48 2.59 7.70
N THR A 56 2.32 1.80 7.06
CA THR A 56 3.24 2.26 6.02
C THR A 56 2.80 1.72 4.67
N MET A 57 2.91 2.55 3.64
CA MET A 57 2.52 2.22 2.27
C MET A 57 3.74 2.38 1.36
N ALA A 58 4.06 1.35 0.58
CA ALA A 58 5.13 1.40 -0.41
C ALA A 58 4.56 1.14 -1.82
N PRO A 59 4.78 2.07 -2.77
CA PRO A 59 4.36 1.85 -4.16
C PRO A 59 5.22 0.77 -4.83
N CYS A 60 4.79 0.33 -6.02
CA CYS A 60 5.59 -0.54 -6.86
C CYS A 60 6.99 0.03 -7.13
N PRO A 61 8.04 -0.79 -7.02
CA PRO A 61 9.40 -0.36 -7.35
C PRO A 61 9.50 -0.05 -8.85
N SER A 62 10.25 0.99 -9.20
CA SER A 62 10.61 1.25 -10.58
C SER A 62 11.57 0.17 -11.06
N MET A 63 11.06 -0.80 -11.82
CA MET A 63 11.88 -1.86 -12.42
C MET A 63 12.41 -1.42 -13.77
N ALA A 64 13.70 -1.61 -13.99
CA ALA A 64 14.37 -1.40 -15.27
C ALA A 64 14.94 -2.72 -15.80
N CYS A 65 15.15 -2.78 -17.11
CA CYS A 65 15.89 -3.87 -17.72
C CYS A 65 17.36 -3.87 -17.27
N ASN A 66 18.03 -5.02 -17.40
CA ASN A 66 19.45 -5.11 -17.03
C ASN A 66 20.28 -4.11 -17.87
N PRO A 67 21.44 -3.68 -17.36
CA PRO A 67 22.34 -2.81 -18.13
C PRO A 67 22.64 -3.40 -19.51
N GLY A 68 22.37 -2.63 -20.56
CA GLY A 68 22.54 -3.06 -21.96
C GLY A 68 21.31 -3.74 -22.60
N GLN A 69 20.20 -3.90 -21.85
CA GLN A 69 18.93 -4.34 -22.41
C GLN A 69 17.99 -3.16 -22.62
N GLU A 70 17.34 -3.14 -23.78
CA GLU A 70 16.33 -2.15 -24.14
C GLU A 70 14.96 -2.62 -23.66
N ALA A 71 14.19 -1.72 -23.04
CA ALA A 71 12.80 -1.97 -22.69
C ALA A 71 11.93 -1.80 -23.94
N THR A 72 11.26 -2.86 -24.37
CA THR A 72 10.35 -2.85 -25.52
C THR A 72 8.92 -2.48 -25.13
N GLY A 73 8.62 -2.40 -23.84
CA GLY A 73 7.30 -2.04 -23.33
C GLY A 73 7.17 -2.31 -21.82
N MET A 74 5.95 -2.22 -21.31
CA MET A 74 5.60 -2.53 -19.92
C MET A 74 4.47 -3.56 -19.91
N MET A 75 4.58 -4.57 -19.06
CA MET A 75 3.48 -5.46 -18.73
C MET A 75 2.50 -4.71 -17.83
N PRO A 76 1.18 -4.89 -18.02
CA PRO A 76 0.18 -4.29 -17.14
C PRO A 76 0.28 -4.89 -15.73
N GLU A 77 -0.25 -4.16 -14.76
CA GLU A 77 -0.42 -4.67 -13.41
C GLU A 77 -1.28 -5.94 -13.41
N ARG A 78 -1.01 -6.85 -12.47
CA ARG A 78 -1.75 -8.11 -12.32
C ARG A 78 -2.61 -8.08 -11.05
N PRO A 79 -3.87 -7.57 -11.11
CA PRO A 79 -4.76 -7.43 -9.95
C PRO A 79 -5.23 -8.81 -9.47
N GLY A 80 -4.46 -9.44 -8.60
CA GLY A 80 -4.71 -10.79 -8.10
C GLY A 80 -3.44 -11.53 -7.67
N LYS A 81 -2.27 -11.01 -8.04
CA LYS A 81 -0.98 -11.47 -7.50
C LYS A 81 -0.62 -10.67 -6.23
N PRO A 82 0.15 -11.26 -5.29
CA PRO A 82 0.66 -10.51 -4.16
C PRO A 82 1.72 -9.49 -4.61
N PHE A 83 1.94 -8.43 -3.84
CA PHE A 83 3.10 -7.55 -4.02
C PHE A 83 4.40 -8.36 -3.80
N PRO A 84 5.44 -8.19 -4.64
CA PRO A 84 5.57 -7.24 -5.76
C PRO A 84 5.13 -7.81 -7.13
N ASP A 85 4.60 -9.03 -7.20
CA ASP A 85 4.23 -9.70 -8.46
C ASP A 85 3.02 -9.07 -9.17
N CYS A 86 2.20 -8.28 -8.45
CA CYS A 86 1.14 -7.49 -9.08
C CYS A 86 1.64 -6.24 -9.82
N CYS A 87 2.90 -5.84 -9.61
CA CYS A 87 3.45 -4.62 -10.19
C CYS A 87 3.65 -4.73 -11.70
N ALA A 88 3.53 -3.61 -12.39
CA ALA A 88 3.93 -3.51 -13.80
C ALA A 88 5.44 -3.82 -13.93
N GLN A 89 5.79 -4.65 -14.92
CA GLN A 89 7.16 -5.08 -15.17
C GLN A 89 7.62 -4.67 -16.57
N PRO A 90 8.87 -4.21 -16.76
CA PRO A 90 9.37 -3.90 -18.09
C PRO A 90 9.52 -5.18 -18.92
N ILE A 91 9.15 -5.10 -20.18
CA ILE A 91 9.42 -6.13 -21.18
C ILE A 91 10.80 -5.82 -21.77
N CYS A 92 11.77 -6.69 -21.52
CA CYS A 92 13.16 -6.48 -21.95
C CYS A 92 13.47 -7.27 -23.20
N LYS A 93 14.12 -6.62 -24.18
CA LYS A 93 14.56 -7.24 -25.43
C LYS A 93 15.46 -8.45 -25.14
N GLY A 94 15.10 -9.61 -25.72
CA GLY A 94 15.84 -10.86 -25.59
C GLY A 94 15.46 -11.74 -24.39
N ARG A 95 14.47 -11.36 -23.56
CA ARG A 95 13.84 -12.29 -22.60
C ARG A 95 12.59 -12.91 -23.23
N HIS A 96 12.56 -14.25 -23.32
CA HIS A 96 11.32 -14.98 -23.60
C HIS A 96 10.45 -14.97 -22.34
N TYR A 97 9.31 -14.29 -22.40
CA TYR A 97 8.27 -14.44 -21.38
C TYR A 97 7.35 -15.59 -21.80
N PRO A 98 7.31 -16.71 -21.06
CA PRO A 98 6.48 -17.87 -21.43
C PRO A 98 4.97 -17.63 -21.28
N GLU A 99 4.55 -16.52 -20.68
CA GLU A 99 3.16 -16.25 -20.32
C GLU A 99 2.49 -15.14 -21.15
N VAL A 100 3.17 -14.61 -22.17
CA VAL A 100 2.58 -13.68 -23.15
C VAL A 100 2.41 -14.40 -24.49
N ALA A 101 1.80 -15.58 -24.45
CA ALA A 101 1.18 -16.15 -25.63
C ALA A 101 -0.21 -15.52 -25.77
N ASP A 102 -0.43 -14.81 -26.87
CA ASP A 102 -1.75 -14.51 -27.44
C ASP A 102 -2.63 -13.40 -26.83
N LEU A 103 -2.06 -12.26 -26.45
CA LEU A 103 -2.84 -11.01 -26.53
C LEU A 103 -2.07 -9.95 -27.33
N PRO A 104 -2.59 -9.49 -28.48
CA PRO A 104 -2.00 -8.37 -29.19
C PRO A 104 -2.09 -7.16 -28.26
N TYR A 105 -0.94 -6.58 -27.95
CA TYR A 105 -0.88 -5.25 -27.34
C TYR A 105 -1.70 -4.31 -28.22
N PHE A 106 -2.90 -3.93 -27.78
CA PHE A 106 -3.60 -2.78 -28.31
C PHE A 106 -2.76 -1.57 -27.88
N LEU A 107 -1.84 -1.15 -28.76
CA LEU A 107 -1.37 0.22 -28.75
C LEU A 107 -2.61 1.07 -29.04
N PRO A 108 -3.11 1.90 -28.10
CA PRO A 108 -4.12 2.87 -28.46
C PRO A 108 -3.49 3.76 -29.53
N GLN A 109 -4.02 3.70 -30.75
CA GLN A 109 -3.63 4.62 -31.79
C GLN A 109 -3.98 6.01 -31.27
N MET A 110 -2.95 6.84 -31.02
CA MET A 110 -3.15 8.27 -30.86
C MET A 110 -3.57 8.79 -32.23
N GLU A 111 -4.87 8.78 -32.50
CA GLU A 111 -5.45 9.55 -33.59
C GLU A 111 -5.23 11.03 -33.25
N SER A 112 -4.29 11.64 -33.95
CA SER A 112 -4.13 13.09 -34.01
C SER A 112 -5.23 13.65 -34.91
N GLU A 113 -6.21 14.33 -34.32
CA GLU A 113 -7.05 15.31 -35.03
C GLU A 113 -6.25 16.57 -35.39
#